data_AF-A6DU92-F1
#
_entry.id   AF-A6DU92-F1
#
_cell.length_a   1.000
_cell.length_b   1.000
_cell.length_c   1.000
_cell.angle_alpha   90.00
_cell.angle_beta   90.00
_cell.angle_gamma   90.00
#
_symmetry.space_group_name_H-M   'P 1'
#
loop_
_entity.id
_entity.type
_entity.pdbx_description
1 polymer ?
#
loop_
_entity_poly.entity_id
_entity_poly.type
_entity_poly.pdbx_seq_one_letter_code
_entity_poly.pdbx_strand_id
1 'polypeptide(L)' 'LENVELSGSSALVIKACKGAQVTVKGSFSNDGFKLVRLNNSDCSHESSVPEYLKIRGYKFENCGAAIYEFDKPGEYTVEA' A
#
# COMPACT_ATOMS: atom_id res chain seq x y z
N LEU A 1 -3.98 -13.92 9.66
CA LEU A 1 -3.36 -14.29 8.36
C LEU A 1 -3.15 -15.79 8.38
N GLU A 2 -3.56 -16.50 7.35
CA GLU A 2 -3.43 -17.96 7.25
C GLU A 2 -2.88 -18.32 5.87
N ASN A 3 -1.67 -18.91 5.81
CA ASN A 3 -1.02 -19.31 4.56
C ASN A 3 -1.01 -18.20 3.50
N VAL A 4 -0.62 -16.99 3.92
CA VAL A 4 -0.51 -15.84 3.02
C VAL A 4 0.88 -15.82 2.39
N GLU A 5 0.93 -15.78 1.07
CA GLU A 5 2.15 -15.63 0.30
C GLU A 5 2.16 -14.31 -0.46
N LEU A 6 3.31 -13.64 -0.43
CA LEU A 6 3.59 -12.41 -1.19
C LEU A 6 4.90 -12.64 -1.95
N SER A 7 4.86 -12.58 -3.28
CA SER A 7 6.05 -12.82 -4.11
C SER A 7 6.63 -11.52 -4.68
N GLY A 8 7.96 -11.41 -4.71
CA GLY A 8 8.66 -10.32 -5.41
C GLY A 8 8.28 -8.93 -4.89
N SER A 9 7.78 -8.08 -5.79
CA SER A 9 7.34 -6.70 -5.48
C SER A 9 5.88 -6.59 -5.02
N SER A 10 5.20 -7.72 -4.76
CA SER A 10 3.79 -7.73 -4.40
C SER A 10 3.52 -7.02 -3.08
N ALA A 11 2.40 -6.31 -3.00
CA ALA A 11 1.95 -5.66 -1.80
C ALA A 11 0.48 -5.96 -1.50
N LEU A 12 0.21 -6.18 -0.21
CA LEU A 12 -1.12 -6.32 0.35
C LEU A 12 -1.26 -5.34 1.52
N VAL A 13 -2.31 -4.53 1.49
CA VAL A 13 -2.63 -3.55 2.53
C VAL A 13 -4.03 -3.85 3.07
N ILE A 14 -4.13 -4.16 4.35
CA ILE A 14 -5.39 -4.35 5.06
C ILE A 14 -5.57 -3.19 6.02
N LYS A 15 -6.61 -2.38 5.81
CA LYS A 15 -7.05 -1.37 6.76
C LYS A 15 -8.31 -1.86 7.45
N ALA A 16 -8.19 -2.25 8.71
CA ALA A 16 -9.31 -2.72 9.51
C ALA A 16 -9.68 -1.66 10.55
N CYS A 17 -10.94 -1.21 10.59
CA CYS A 17 -11.42 -0.35 11.65
C CYS A 17 -11.50 -1.11 12.99
N LYS A 18 -11.71 -0.38 14.08
CA LYS A 18 -11.92 -1.00 15.40
C LYS A 18 -13.13 -1.94 15.34
N GLY A 19 -12.97 -3.16 15.85
CA GLY A 19 -14.01 -4.19 15.85
C GLY A 19 -14.16 -4.96 14.53
N ALA A 20 -13.34 -4.67 13.52
CA ALA A 20 -13.21 -5.52 12.35
C ALA A 20 -12.19 -6.64 12.61
N GLN A 21 -12.60 -7.88 12.39
CA GLN A 21 -11.74 -9.06 12.41
C GLN A 21 -11.56 -9.55 10.98
N VAL A 22 -10.34 -9.44 10.45
CA VAL A 22 -10.04 -9.77 9.05
C VAL A 22 -9.14 -11.00 9.00
N THR A 23 -9.64 -12.06 8.38
CA THR A 23 -8.88 -13.26 8.03
C THR A 23 -8.44 -13.14 6.58
N VAL A 24 -7.16 -13.31 6.30
CA VAL A 24 -6.60 -13.28 4.94
C VAL A 24 -5.91 -14.58 4.64
N LYS A 25 -6.16 -15.13 3.45
CA LYS A 25 -5.59 -16.39 2.95
C LYS A 25 -5.19 -16.28 1.48
N GLY A 26 -4.21 -17.07 1.06
CA GLY A 26 -3.88 -17.23 -0.35
C GLY A 26 -2.61 -16.52 -0.82
N SER A 27 -2.37 -16.54 -2.12
CA SER A 27 -1.13 -16.05 -2.73
C SER A 27 -1.39 -14.79 -3.55
N PHE A 28 -0.71 -13.70 -3.20
CA PHE A 28 -0.90 -12.39 -3.81
C PHE A 28 0.29 -12.05 -4.69
N SER A 29 0.02 -11.91 -5.99
CA SER A 29 1.00 -11.50 -7.00
C SER A 29 0.54 -10.21 -7.68
N ASN A 30 1.23 -9.10 -7.42
CA ASN A 30 0.96 -7.79 -8.03
C ASN A 30 2.20 -6.90 -8.11
N ASP A 31 2.07 -5.74 -8.76
CA ASP A 31 3.16 -4.78 -8.96
C ASP A 31 3.48 -3.93 -7.71
N GLY A 32 2.68 -4.05 -6.66
CA GLY A 32 2.84 -3.44 -5.35
C GLY A 32 3.20 -1.95 -5.38
N PHE A 33 4.28 -1.59 -4.70
CA PHE A 33 4.78 -0.21 -4.64
C PHE A 33 6.15 -0.11 -5.29
N LYS A 34 6.38 0.98 -6.04
CA LYS A 34 7.68 1.26 -6.66
C LYS A 34 8.30 2.52 -6.08
N LEU A 35 9.61 2.47 -5.85
CA LEU A 35 10.39 3.64 -5.48
C LEU A 35 10.62 4.50 -6.72
N VAL A 36 10.15 5.74 -6.68
CA VAL A 36 10.27 6.71 -7.77
C VAL A 36 11.06 7.91 -7.28
N ARG A 37 12.18 8.20 -7.95
CA ARG A 37 12.99 9.39 -7.66
C ARG A 37 12.23 10.65 -8.05
N LEU A 38 12.29 11.66 -7.19
CA LEU A 38 11.70 12.96 -7.48
C LEU A 38 12.53 13.68 -8.54
N ASN A 39 11.86 14.34 -9.47
CA ASN A 39 12.49 15.21 -10.45
C ASN A 39 12.52 16.67 -9.97
N ASN A 40 13.15 17.56 -10.73
CA ASN A 40 13.25 18.98 -10.36
C ASN A 40 11.88 19.66 -10.20
N SER A 41 10.87 19.25 -10.96
CA SER A 41 9.50 19.79 -10.79
C SER A 41 8.86 19.34 -9.48
N ASP A 42 9.08 18.09 -9.06
CA ASP A 42 8.59 17.55 -7.78
C ASP A 42 9.23 18.25 -6.58
N CYS A 43 10.46 18.75 -6.73
CA CYS A 43 11.20 19.47 -5.69
C CYS A 43 10.89 20.97 -5.65
N SER A 44 10.06 21.49 -6.55
CA SER A 44 9.69 22.92 -6.56
C SER A 44 8.80 23.30 -5.36
N HIS A 45 8.78 24.58 -4.99
CA HIS A 45 7.91 25.08 -3.93
C HIS A 45 6.41 24.92 -4.24
N GLU A 46 6.05 24.98 -5.52
CA GLU A 46 4.67 24.80 -6.03
C GLU A 46 4.23 23.33 -6.09
N SER A 47 5.14 22.39 -5.84
CA SER A 47 4.86 20.96 -5.87
C SER A 47 3.97 20.54 -4.70
N SER A 48 3.00 19.68 -4.99
CA SER A 48 2.15 19.00 -3.99
C SER A 48 2.91 17.94 -3.16
N VAL A 49 4.16 17.64 -3.50
CA VAL A 49 4.99 16.70 -2.74
C VAL A 49 5.33 17.31 -1.37
N PRO A 50 5.06 16.61 -0.26
CA PRO A 50 5.46 17.06 1.07
C PRO A 50 6.97 17.33 1.20
N GLU A 51 7.34 18.34 1.98
CA GLU A 51 8.74 18.79 2.14
C GLU A 51 9.68 17.68 2.63
N TYR A 52 9.21 16.82 3.53
CA TYR A 52 10.01 15.70 4.03
C TYR A 52 10.33 14.66 2.94
N LEU A 53 9.50 14.53 1.90
CA LEU A 53 9.78 13.68 0.74
C LEU A 53 10.74 14.36 -0.24
N LYS A 54 10.68 15.68 -0.39
CA LYS A 54 11.63 16.45 -1.21
C LYS A 54 13.06 16.32 -0.67
N ILE A 55 13.23 16.46 0.65
CA ILE A 55 14.53 16.26 1.33
C ILE A 55 15.07 14.84 1.08
N ARG A 56 14.18 13.84 1.09
CA ARG A 56 14.52 12.43 0.85
C ARG A 56 14.84 12.14 -0.64
N GLY A 57 14.30 12.92 -1.57
CA GLY A 57 14.54 12.80 -3.01
C GLY A 57 13.81 11.65 -3.72
N TYR A 58 12.89 10.96 -3.05
CA TYR A 58 12.04 9.92 -3.66
C TYR A 58 10.71 9.73 -2.93
N LYS A 59 9.74 9.15 -3.64
CA LYS A 59 8.43 8.73 -3.12
C LYS A 59 8.15 7.26 -3.49
N PHE A 60 7.19 6.64 -2.81
CA PHE A 60 6.64 5.36 -3.23
C PHE A 60 5.34 5.60 -3.98
N GLU A 61 5.25 5.09 -5.20
CA GLU A 61 4.02 5.09 -5.97
C GLU A 61 3.34 3.73 -5.86
N ASN A 62 2.02 3.75 -5.65
CA ASN A 62 1.22 2.55 -5.71
C ASN A 62 1.05 2.13 -7.18
N CYS A 63 1.64 1.01 -7.57
CA CYS A 63 1.61 0.47 -8.92
C CYS A 63 0.68 -0.73 -9.07
N GLY A 64 -0.17 -1.02 -8.07
CA GLY A 64 -1.11 -2.14 -8.10
C GLY A 64 -1.15 -2.96 -6.81
N ALA A 65 -0.80 -2.38 -5.68
CA ALA A 65 -0.97 -3.03 -4.38
C ALA A 65 -2.45 -3.43 -4.17
N ALA A 66 -2.68 -4.64 -3.64
CA ALA A 66 -4.00 -5.07 -3.24
C ALA A 66 -4.39 -4.36 -1.94
N ILE A 67 -5.38 -3.47 -1.98
CA ILE A 67 -5.80 -2.68 -0.82
C ILE A 67 -7.24 -3.04 -0.46
N TYR A 68 -7.44 -3.49 0.78
CA TYR A 68 -8.75 -3.78 1.35
C TYR A 68 -8.98 -2.87 2.56
N GLU A 69 -10.08 -2.12 2.54
CA GLU A 69 -10.45 -1.15 3.57
C GLU A 69 -11.82 -1.52 4.17
N PHE A 70 -11.83 -1.74 5.49
CA PHE A 70 -12.99 -2.17 6.26
C PHE A 70 -13.36 -1.09 7.26
N ASP A 71 -14.36 -0.27 6.91
CA ASP A 71 -14.78 0.90 7.71
C ASP A 71 -15.87 0.58 8.75
N LYS A 72 -16.32 -0.69 8.81
CA LYS A 72 -17.35 -1.14 9.74
C LYS A 72 -16.83 -2.33 10.56
N PRO A 73 -17.21 -2.41 11.86
CA PRO A 73 -16.95 -3.61 12.65
C PRO A 73 -17.61 -4.84 12.02
N GLY A 74 -17.01 -6.02 12.21
CA GLY A 74 -17.52 -7.27 11.65
C GLY A 74 -16.41 -8.28 11.34
N GLU A 75 -16.81 -9.47 10.91
CA GLU A 75 -15.89 -10.52 10.45
C GLU A 75 -15.78 -10.48 8.92
N TYR A 76 -14.54 -10.45 8.42
CA TYR A 76 -14.23 -10.37 7.01
C TYR A 76 -13.22 -11.45 6.62
N THR A 77 -13.40 -12.01 5.43
CA THR A 77 -12.43 -12.94 4.83
C THR A 77 -11.99 -12.40 3.48
N VAL A 78 -10.67 -12.37 3.27
CA VAL A 78 -10.03 -12.01 1.99
C VAL A 78 -9.26 -13.22 1.49
N GLU A 79 -9.53 -13.64 0.26
CA GLU A 79 -8.90 -14.80 -0.38
C GLU A 79 -8.35 -14.40 -1.77
N ALA A 80 -7.19 -14.97 -2.14
CA ALA A 80 -6.50 -14.75 -3.42
C ALA A 80 -5.97 -16.06 -4.00
#